data_AF-A0A938A3L5-F1
#
_entry.id   AF-A0A938A3L5-F1
#
_cell.length_a   1.000
_cell.length_b   1.000
_cell.length_c   1.000
_cell.angle_alpha   90.00
_cell.angle_beta   90.00
_cell.angle_gamma   90.00
#
_symmetry.space_group_name_H-M   'P 1'
#
loop_
_entity.id
_entity.type
_entity.pdbx_description
1 polymer ?
#
loop_
_entity_poly.entity_id
_entity_poly.type
_entity_poly.pdbx_seq_one_letter_code
_entity_poly.pdbx_strand_id
1 'polypeptide(L)' 'MSDDTPNLPPAALRALAEAEDRRKAAKAVALPTELGGRDGPEPVRFGDWEKKGLAIDF' A
#
# COMPACT_ATOMS: atom_id res chain seq x y z
N MET A 1 0.77 -17.03 -6.35
CA MET A 1 1.48 -15.78 -6.01
C MET A 1 2.52 -15.61 -7.10
N SER A 2 2.19 -14.89 -8.17
CA SER A 2 3.07 -14.78 -9.33
C SER A 2 4.26 -13.91 -8.95
N ASP A 3 5.46 -14.48 -8.98
CA ASP A 3 6.72 -13.75 -8.92
C ASP A 3 6.93 -12.98 -10.22
N ASP A 4 6.12 -11.95 -10.46
CA ASP A 4 6.43 -10.91 -11.45
C ASP A 4 7.46 -9.99 -10.81
N THR A 5 8.69 -10.49 -10.64
CA THR A 5 9.83 -9.65 -10.32
C THR A 5 10.08 -8.81 -11.58
N PRO A 6 9.74 -7.51 -11.60
CA PRO A 6 10.13 -6.69 -12.73
C PRO A 6 11.66 -6.72 -12.76
N ASN A 7 12.26 -6.82 -13.93
CA ASN A 7 13.70 -6.67 -14.07
C ASN A 7 14.08 -5.22 -13.69
N LEU A 8 14.18 -4.97 -12.38
CA LEU A 8 14.29 -3.65 -11.81
C LEU A 8 15.73 -3.17 -11.96
N PRO A 9 15.96 -1.91 -12.37
CA PRO A 9 17.30 -1.37 -12.43
C PRO A 9 17.95 -1.41 -11.03
N PRO A 10 19.29 -1.50 -10.93
CA PRO A 10 19.98 -1.59 -9.65
C PRO A 10 19.72 -0.40 -8.72
N ALA A 11 19.31 0.75 -9.26
CA ALA A 11 18.84 1.89 -8.47
C ALA A 11 17.50 1.61 -7.76
N ALA A 12 16.56 0.94 -8.41
CA ALA A 12 15.26 0.59 -7.83
C ALA A 12 15.40 -0.45 -6.71
N LEU A 13 16.28 -1.44 -6.88
CA LEU A 13 16.58 -2.42 -5.83
C LEU A 13 17.17 -1.75 -4.58
N ARG A 14 18.10 -0.81 -4.75
CA ARG A 14 18.66 -0.02 -3.64
C ARG A 14 17.59 0.82 -2.94
N ALA A 15 16.74 1.50 -3.71
CA ALA A 15 15.66 2.31 -3.15
C ALA A 15 14.66 1.47 -2.32
N LEU A 16 14.34 0.26 -2.77
CA LEU A 16 13.49 -0.67 -2.03
C LEU A 16 14.16 -1.15 -0.74
N ALA A 17 15.44 -1.54 -0.81
CA ALA A 17 16.20 -1.97 0.37
C ALA A 17 16.27 -0.85 1.44
N GLU A 18 16.58 0.39 1.04
CA GLU A 18 16.58 1.53 1.95
C GLU A 18 15.19 1.84 2.54
N ALA A 19 14.13 1.68 1.75
CA ALA A 19 12.76 1.87 2.21
C ALA A 19 12.32 0.77 3.21
N GLU A 20 12.78 -0.47 3.01
CA GLU A 20 12.59 -1.56 3.97
C GLU A 20 13.36 -1.31 5.27
N ASP A 21 14.61 -0.89 5.20
CA ASP A 21 15.42 -0.57 6.38
C ASP A 21 14.79 0.58 7.17
N ARG A 22 14.27 1.61 6.48
CA ARG A 22 13.49 2.68 7.11
C ARG A 22 12.22 2.17 7.77
N ARG A 23 11.49 1.24 7.16
CA ARG A 23 10.29 0.63 7.75
C ARG A 23 10.61 -0.23 8.97
N LYS A 24 11.72 -0.97 8.96
CA LYS A 24 12.18 -1.76 10.12
C LYS A 24 12.67 -0.87 11.27
N ALA A 25 13.33 0.24 10.96
CA ALA A 25 13.81 1.20 11.95
C ALA A 25 12.69 2.12 12.49
N ALA A 26 11.62 2.31 11.73
CA ALA A 26 10.45 3.07 12.17
C ALA A 26 9.75 2.32 13.31
N LYS A 27 9.54 3.00 14.43
CA LYS A 27 8.69 2.49 15.50
C LYS A 27 7.25 2.42 14.98
N ALA A 28 6.58 1.29 15.23
CA ALA A 28 5.17 1.17 14.94
C ALA A 28 4.42 2.29 15.69
N VAL A 29 3.85 3.22 14.93
CA VAL A 29 2.95 4.23 15.49
C VAL A 29 1.64 3.50 15.74
N ALA A 30 1.26 3.39 17.01
CA ALA A 30 -0.03 2.85 17.40
C ALA A 30 -1.11 3.88 17.04
N LEU A 31 -1.50 3.87 15.76
CA LEU A 31 -2.67 4.61 15.29
C LEU A 31 -3.92 3.84 15.75
N PRO A 32 -4.97 4.55 16.20
CA PRO A 32 -6.23 3.90 16.48
C PRO A 32 -6.74 3.20 15.22
N THR A 33 -7.27 1.99 15.38
CA THR A 33 -7.90 1.28 14.28
C THR A 33 -9.04 2.12 13.73
N GLU A 34 -9.02 2.41 12.44
CA GLU A 34 -10.16 3.01 11.77
C GLU A 34 -11.32 2.01 11.77
N LEU A 35 -12.42 2.38 12.42
CA LEU A 35 -13.62 1.55 12.51
C LEU A 35 -14.62 2.00 11.44
N GLY A 36 -15.13 1.06 10.64
CA GLY A 36 -16.11 1.34 9.59
C GLY A 36 -15.53 1.87 8.28
N GLY A 37 -14.21 2.03 8.18
CA GLY A 37 -13.52 2.28 6.91
C GLY A 37 -13.43 1.02 6.04
N ARG A 38 -13.34 1.18 4.72
CA ARG A 38 -12.97 0.07 3.83
C ARG A 38 -11.52 -0.33 4.12
N ASP A 39 -11.26 -1.64 4.11
CA ASP A 39 -9.88 -2.14 4.09
C ASP A 39 -9.15 -1.61 2.87
N GLY A 40 -7.91 -1.16 3.07
CA GLY A 40 -7.03 -0.70 2.00
C GLY A 40 -6.92 0.82 1.87
N PRO A 41 -6.18 1.29 0.85
CA PRO A 41 -5.93 2.71 0.65
C PRO A 41 -7.23 3.48 0.38
N GLU A 42 -7.33 4.71 0.87
CA GLU A 42 -8.53 5.54 0.73
C GLU A 42 -8.95 5.64 -0.77
N PRO A 43 -10.16 5.21 -1.14
CA PRO A 43 -10.59 5.14 -2.55
C PRO A 43 -10.57 6.52 -3.23
N VAL A 44 -10.77 7.60 -2.47
CA VAL A 44 -10.63 8.99 -2.94
C VAL A 44 -9.21 9.29 -3.45
N ARG A 45 -8.18 8.72 -2.82
CA ARG A 45 -6.78 8.95 -3.22
C ARG A 45 -6.33 8.11 -4.40
N PHE A 46 -6.97 6.97 -4.64
CA PHE A 46 -6.49 5.97 -5.61
C PHE A 46 -7.50 5.63 -6.72
N GLY A 47 -8.67 6.27 -6.74
CA GLY A 47 -9.68 6.11 -7.78
C GLY A 47 -10.43 4.77 -7.75
N ASP A 48 -10.24 3.95 -6.71
CA ASP A 48 -10.88 2.64 -6.56
C ASP A 48 -12.25 2.78 -5.89
N TRP A 49 -13.19 3.38 -6.61
CA TRP A 49 -14.59 3.52 -6.18
C TRP A 49 -15.40 2.24 -6.41
N GLU A 50 -14.78 1.17 -6.92
CA GLU A 50 -15.48 -0.05 -7.25
C GLU A 50 -15.45 -1.05 -6.09
N LYS A 51 -16.57 -1.76 -5.89
CA LYS A 51 -16.65 -2.96 -5.06
C LYS A 51 -17.48 -3.99 -5.79
N LYS A 52 -16.88 -5.13 -6.16
CA LYS A 52 -17.57 -6.19 -6.92
C LYS A 52 -18.21 -5.67 -8.22
N GLY A 53 -17.57 -4.71 -8.91
CA GLY A 53 -18.05 -4.13 -10.17
C GLY A 53 -19.18 -3.10 -10.02
N LEU A 54 -19.48 -2.66 -8.80
CA LEU A 54 -20.41 -1.56 -8.54
C LEU A 54 -19.61 -0.34 -8.10
N ALA A 55 -19.83 0.80 -8.74
CA ALA A 55 -19.35 2.09 -8.24
C ALA A 55 -20.14 2.42 -6.96
N ILE A 56 -19.44 2.53 -5.84
CA ILE A 56 -20.02 2.84 -4.53
C ILE A 56 -19.42 4.15 -4.06
N ASP A 57 -20.27 5.14 -3.90
CA ASP A 57 -20.01 6.32 -3.07
C ASP A 57 -20.64 6.03 -1.69
N PHE A 58 -19.95 6.40 -0.61
CA PHE A 58 -20.25 6.19 0.83
C PHE A 58 -20.40 4.75 1.37
#